data_AF-A0A9P6LUF6-F1
#
_entry.id   AF-A0A9P6LUF6-F1
#
_cell.length_a   1.000
_cell.length_b   1.000
_cell.length_c   1.000
_cell.angle_alpha   90.00
_cell.angle_beta   90.00
_cell.angle_gamma   90.00
#
_symmetry.space_group_name_H-M   'P 1'
#
loop_
_entity.id
_entity.type
_entity.pdbx_description
1 polymer ?
#
loop_
_entity_poly.entity_id
_entity_poly.type
_entity_poly.pdbx_seq_one_letter_code
_entity_poly.pdbx_strand_id
1 'polypeptide(L)'
;NAQVVLGLIVGMVVAVACGYTDSTSVNASPTVTFLWTTTYPLSIYAPAIIPLLITYTLAMVESIGDITASCEVSQLSVEGREFESRLQGGILADGIAGVLAPLFMNSPMSCYAQNN
;
A
#
# COMPACT_ATOMS: atom_id res chain seq x y z
N ASN A 1 -12.04 6.27 -6.78
CA ASN A 1 -12.81 5.02 -6.49
C ASN A 1 -13.51 5.00 -5.13
N ALA A 2 -14.36 5.98 -4.79
CA ALA A 2 -15.04 6.01 -3.48
C ALA A 2 -16.18 4.97 -3.33
N GLN A 3 -16.70 4.46 -4.45
CA GLN A 3 -17.83 3.52 -4.49
C GLN A 3 -17.60 2.21 -3.71
N VAL A 4 -16.37 1.70 -3.67
CA VAL A 4 -16.03 0.49 -2.90
C VAL A 4 -16.13 0.75 -1.40
N VAL A 5 -15.61 1.90 -0.95
CA VAL A 5 -15.71 2.33 0.45
C VAL A 5 -17.17 2.58 0.84
N LEU A 6 -17.94 3.25 -0.01
CA LEU A 6 -19.37 3.48 0.22
C LEU A 6 -20.17 2.17 0.28
N GLY A 7 -19.87 1.21 -0.59
CA GLY A 7 -20.49 -0.12 -0.55
C GLY A 7 -20.18 -0.86 0.75
N LEU A 8 -18.93 -0.79 1.22
CA LEU A 8 -18.53 -1.37 2.50
C LEU A 8 -19.27 -0.72 3.68
N ILE A 9 -19.39 0.62 3.71
CA ILE A 9 -20.11 1.34 4.76
C ILE A 9 -21.59 0.94 4.79
N VAL A 10 -22.26 0.92 3.63
CA VAL A 10 -23.67 0.51 3.54
C VAL A 10 -23.84 -0.94 4.00
N GLY A 11 -22.96 -1.85 3.56
CA GLY A 11 -22.97 -3.25 4.00
C GLY A 11 -22.77 -3.40 5.51
N MET A 12 -21.90 -2.57 6.10
CA MET A 12 -21.65 -2.55 7.54
C MET A 12 -22.87 -2.05 8.33
N VAL A 13 -23.59 -1.03 7.85
CA VAL A 13 -24.85 -0.56 8.46
C VAL A 13 -25.91 -1.66 8.47
N VAL A 14 -26.05 -2.40 7.37
CA VAL A 14 -26.99 -3.53 7.30
C VAL A 14 -26.57 -4.64 8.27
N ALA A 15 -25.27 -4.97 8.35
CA ALA A 15 -24.77 -5.96 9.29
C ALA A 15 -25.05 -5.59 10.76
N VAL A 16 -24.91 -4.31 11.11
CA VAL A 16 -25.32 -3.77 12.43
C VAL A 16 -26.81 -3.97 12.66
N ALA A 17 -27.67 -3.61 11.69
CA ALA A 17 -29.12 -3.76 11.80
C ALA A 17 -29.56 -5.24 11.95
N CYS A 18 -28.85 -6.16 11.31
CA CYS A 18 -29.09 -7.60 11.40
C CYS A 18 -28.45 -8.25 12.64
N GLY A 19 -27.72 -7.50 13.49
CA GLY A 19 -27.11 -8.02 14.72
C GLY A 19 -25.83 -8.82 14.50
N TYR A 20 -25.16 -8.70 13.35
CA TYR A 20 -23.90 -9.40 13.03
C TYR A 20 -22.66 -8.70 13.59
N THR A 21 -22.80 -7.90 14.65
CA THR A 21 -21.70 -7.09 15.19
C THR A 21 -21.49 -7.33 16.67
N ASP A 22 -20.25 -7.57 17.06
CA ASP A 22 -19.82 -7.62 18.47
C ASP A 22 -19.00 -6.37 18.80
N SER A 23 -19.42 -5.65 19.84
CA SER A 23 -18.76 -4.42 20.31
C SER A 23 -17.70 -4.67 21.39
N THR A 24 -17.57 -5.91 21.85
CA THR A 24 -16.69 -6.28 22.97
C THR A 24 -15.22 -6.00 22.64
N SER A 25 -14.77 -6.37 21.43
CA SER A 25 -13.41 -6.12 20.95
C SER A 25 -13.11 -4.64 20.70
N VAL A 26 -14.11 -3.88 20.25
CA VAL A 26 -13.99 -2.44 20.01
C VAL A 26 -13.76 -1.70 21.33
N ASN A 27 -14.57 -2.00 22.36
CA ASN A 27 -14.46 -1.36 23.67
C ASN A 27 -13.19 -1.78 24.44
N ALA A 28 -12.67 -2.98 24.20
CA ALA A 28 -11.44 -3.47 24.82
C ALA A 28 -10.16 -2.96 24.11
N SER A 29 -10.28 -2.34 22.94
CA SER A 29 -9.12 -1.91 22.15
C SER A 29 -8.48 -0.62 22.69
N PRO A 30 -7.13 -0.50 22.63
CA PRO A 30 -6.45 0.73 23.01
C PRO A 30 -6.78 1.85 22.01
N THR A 31 -7.01 3.07 22.52
CA THR A 31 -7.36 4.23 21.68
C THR A 31 -6.21 4.73 20.80
N VAL A 32 -4.97 4.39 21.15
CA VAL A 32 -3.76 4.82 20.43
C VAL A 32 -2.84 3.62 20.22
N THR A 33 -2.30 3.50 19.01
CA THR A 33 -1.32 2.48 18.63
C THR A 33 -0.08 3.16 18.06
N PHE A 34 1.10 2.73 18.53
CA PHE A 34 2.39 3.18 18.01
C PHE A 34 3.02 2.10 17.12
N LEU A 35 3.96 2.50 16.26
CA LEU A 35 4.61 1.64 15.26
C LEU A 35 5.17 0.33 15.84
N TRP A 36 5.79 0.37 17.03
CA TRP A 36 6.39 -0.80 17.68
C TRP A 36 5.65 -1.22 18.96
N THR A 37 4.34 -0.97 19.05
CA THR A 37 3.54 -1.54 20.16
C THR A 37 3.57 -3.06 20.13
N THR A 38 3.64 -3.67 18.94
CA THR A 38 3.82 -5.11 18.74
C THR A 38 4.98 -5.33 17.77
N THR A 39 5.93 -6.19 18.14
CA THR A 39 7.10 -6.48 17.30
C THR A 39 7.16 -7.95 16.90
N TYR A 40 7.59 -8.23 15.68
CA TYR A 40 7.82 -9.57 15.15
C TYR A 40 9.33 -9.86 15.05
N PRO A 41 9.75 -11.13 15.12
CA PRO A 41 11.15 -11.49 14.98
C PRO A 41 11.63 -11.19 13.56
N LEU A 42 12.63 -10.31 13.44
CA LEU A 42 13.30 -10.05 12.18
C LEU A 42 14.30 -11.17 11.90
N SER A 43 14.08 -11.90 10.82
CA SER A 43 15.01 -12.93 10.35
C SER A 43 15.13 -12.87 8.83
N ILE A 44 16.30 -13.23 8.31
CA ILE A 44 16.51 -13.38 6.88
C ILE A 44 16.10 -14.80 6.50
N TYR A 45 15.01 -14.91 5.75
CA TYR A 45 14.50 -16.19 5.28
C TYR A 45 14.92 -16.43 3.83
N ALA A 46 16.00 -17.19 3.65
CA ALA A 46 16.62 -17.42 2.34
C ALA A 46 15.65 -17.95 1.26
N PRO A 47 14.71 -18.87 1.54
CA PRO A 47 13.79 -19.37 0.52
C PRO A 47 12.81 -18.32 -0.02
N ALA A 48 12.54 -17.24 0.71
CA ALA A 48 11.66 -16.16 0.23
C ALA A 48 12.39 -15.09 -0.59
N ILE A 49 13.73 -15.11 -0.67
CA ILE A 49 14.49 -14.09 -1.40
C ILE A 49 14.09 -14.05 -2.88
N ILE A 50 14.05 -15.21 -3.55
CA ILE A 50 13.71 -15.28 -4.98
C ILE A 50 12.26 -14.82 -5.24
N PRO A 51 11.24 -15.33 -4.51
CA PRO A 51 9.88 -14.81 -4.63
C PRO A 51 9.78 -13.29 -4.41
N LEU A 52 10.43 -12.75 -3.38
CA LEU A 52 10.41 -11.32 -3.08
C LEU A 52 11.02 -10.49 -4.21
N LEU A 53 12.15 -10.92 -4.78
CA LEU A 53 12.76 -10.23 -5.93
C LEU A 53 11.82 -10.18 -7.14
N ILE A 54 11.10 -11.27 -7.40
CA ILE A 54 10.11 -11.32 -8.49
C ILE A 54 8.97 -10.33 -8.19
N THR A 55 8.43 -10.34 -6.95
CA THR A 55 7.37 -9.41 -6.54
C THR A 55 7.81 -7.95 -6.66
N TYR A 56 9.03 -7.60 -6.23
CA TYR A 56 9.56 -6.24 -6.38
C TYR A 56 9.78 -5.84 -7.85
N THR A 57 10.13 -6.80 -8.71
CA THR A 57 10.24 -6.53 -10.15
C THR A 57 8.86 -6.23 -10.76
N LEU A 58 7.82 -6.96 -10.35
CA LEU A 58 6.45 -6.69 -10.78
C LEU A 58 5.95 -5.33 -10.27
N ALA A 59 6.20 -5.02 -9.00
CA ALA A 59 5.86 -3.73 -8.39
C ALA A 59 6.55 -2.54 -9.11
N MET A 60 7.80 -2.74 -9.56
CA MET A 60 8.50 -1.74 -10.38
C MET A 60 7.79 -1.51 -11.72
N VAL A 61 7.39 -2.58 -12.42
CA VAL A 61 6.66 -2.47 -13.69
C VAL A 61 5.30 -1.81 -13.51
N GLU A 62 4.60 -2.15 -12.43
CA GLU A 62 3.34 -1.51 -12.03
C GLU A 62 3.52 -0.02 -11.76
N SER A 63 4.51 0.36 -10.95
CA SER A 63 4.83 1.75 -10.63
C SER A 63 5.17 2.58 -11.87
N ILE A 64 5.84 1.99 -12.87
CA ILE A 64 6.11 2.67 -14.16
C ILE A 64 4.80 3.00 -14.87
N GLY A 65 3.88 2.04 -14.97
CA GLY A 65 2.56 2.24 -15.57
C GLY A 65 1.75 3.30 -14.81
N ASP A 66 1.73 3.21 -13.48
CA ASP A 66 0.98 4.12 -12.62
C ASP A 66 1.50 5.56 -12.70
N ILE A 67 2.82 5.78 -12.66
CA ILE A 67 3.42 7.11 -12.78
C ILE A 67 3.13 7.71 -14.17
N THR A 68 3.16 6.89 -15.22
CA THR A 68 2.84 7.31 -16.58
C THR A 68 1.38 7.74 -16.69
N ALA A 69 0.45 6.92 -16.20
CA ALA A 69 -0.98 7.24 -16.17
C ALA A 69 -1.28 8.49 -15.32
N SER A 70 -0.65 8.61 -14.14
CA SER A 70 -0.69 9.80 -13.29
C SER A 70 -0.27 11.07 -14.05
N CYS A 71 0.80 10.99 -14.85
CA CYS A 71 1.27 12.13 -15.65
C CYS A 71 0.27 12.48 -16.76
N GLU A 72 -0.33 11.50 -17.42
CA GLU A 72 -1.34 11.70 -18.46
C GLU A 72 -2.61 12.36 -17.90
N VAL A 73 -3.14 11.85 -16.79
CA VAL A 73 -4.31 12.42 -16.11
C VAL A 73 -4.02 13.83 -15.59
N SER A 74 -2.80 14.06 -15.10
CA SER A 74 -2.35 15.37 -14.62
C SER A 74 -1.98 16.36 -15.74
N GLN A 75 -2.10 15.98 -17.02
CA GLN A 75 -1.70 16.78 -18.18
C GLN A 75 -0.23 17.23 -18.13
N LEU A 76 0.64 16.37 -17.59
CA LEU A 76 2.07 16.58 -17.52
C LEU A 76 2.77 15.88 -18.69
N SER A 77 3.98 16.33 -19.03
CA SER A 77 4.78 15.70 -20.09
C SER A 77 5.09 14.24 -19.75
N VAL A 78 4.73 13.33 -20.66
CA VAL A 78 5.05 11.89 -20.59
C VAL A 78 6.35 11.53 -21.30
N GLU A 79 7.04 12.54 -21.84
CA GLU A 79 8.33 12.38 -22.53
C GLU A 79 9.33 13.43 -22.01
N GLY A 80 10.61 13.08 -22.07
CA GLY A 80 11.71 13.98 -21.74
C GLY A 80 12.30 13.77 -20.36
N ARG A 81 13.31 14.58 -20.04
CA ARG A 81 14.18 14.38 -18.86
C ARG A 81 13.44 14.54 -17.53
N GLU A 82 12.42 15.40 -17.48
CA GLU A 82 11.62 15.58 -16.27
C GLU A 82 10.73 14.36 -15.97
N PHE A 83 10.13 13.76 -17.00
CA PHE A 83 9.36 12.53 -16.86
C PHE A 83 10.25 11.40 -16.31
N GLU A 84 11.43 11.22 -16.90
CA GLU A 84 12.36 10.18 -16.44
C GLU A 84 12.89 10.42 -15.02
N SER A 85 13.08 11.68 -14.64
CA SER A 85 13.43 12.01 -13.25
C SER A 85 12.32 11.66 -12.27
N ARG A 86 11.05 11.82 -12.65
CA ARG A 86 9.89 11.43 -11.83
C ARG A 86 9.74 9.93 -11.76
N LEU A 87 9.97 9.24 -12.88
CA LEU A 87 9.93 7.79 -12.96
C LEU A 87 10.98 7.17 -12.05
N GLN A 88 12.24 7.59 -12.18
CA GLN A 88 13.34 7.12 -11.33
C GLN A 88 13.12 7.47 -9.86
N GLY A 89 12.65 8.68 -9.57
CA GLY A 89 12.34 9.12 -8.20
C GLY A 89 11.21 8.31 -7.57
N GLY A 90 10.15 8.02 -8.32
CA GLY A 90 9.02 7.21 -7.87
C GLY A 90 9.41 5.77 -7.59
N ILE A 91 10.14 5.13 -8.51
CA ILE A 91 10.65 3.76 -8.31
C ILE A 91 11.61 3.68 -7.12
N LEU A 92 12.50 4.68 -6.95
CA LEU A 92 13.41 4.72 -5.82
C LEU A 92 12.66 4.88 -4.49
N ALA A 93 11.65 5.75 -4.45
CA ALA A 93 10.82 5.94 -3.27
C ALA A 93 10.05 4.65 -2.92
N ASP A 94 9.53 3.93 -3.92
CA ASP A 94 8.86 2.64 -3.76
C ASP A 94 9.80 1.60 -3.14
N GLY A 95 11.01 1.46 -3.69
CA GLY A 95 12.02 0.56 -3.16
C GLY A 95 12.45 0.90 -1.72
N ILE A 96 12.66 2.18 -1.41
CA ILE A 96 13.00 2.63 -0.05
C ILE A 96 11.84 2.33 0.91
N ALA A 97 10.60 2.63 0.52
CA ALA A 97 9.42 2.35 1.33
C ALA A 97 9.25 0.84 1.56
N GLY A 98 9.50 0.02 0.54
CA GLY A 98 9.46 -1.44 0.63
C GLY A 98 10.49 -2.03 1.59
N VAL A 99 11.68 -1.42 1.71
CA VAL A 99 12.70 -1.84 2.70
C VAL A 99 12.35 -1.34 4.11
N LEU A 100 11.82 -0.12 4.23
CA LEU A 100 11.49 0.47 5.52
C LEU A 100 10.24 -0.15 6.15
N ALA A 101 9.23 -0.53 5.36
CA ALA A 101 7.98 -1.08 5.86
C ALA A 101 8.16 -2.31 6.76
N PRO A 102 8.98 -3.33 6.41
CA PRO A 102 9.31 -4.45 7.29
C PRO A 102 10.00 -4.05 8.60
N LEU A 103 10.83 -3.00 8.60
CA LEU A 103 11.48 -2.50 9.82
C LEU A 103 10.46 -1.87 10.79
N PHE A 104 9.39 -1.32 10.22
CA PHE A 104 8.22 -0.79 10.93
C PHE A 104 7.14 -1.85 11.17
N MET A 105 7.47 -3.15 11.07
CA MET A 105 6.55 -4.26 11.31
C MET A 105 5.37 -4.34 10.32
N ASN A 106 5.54 -3.78 9.12
CA ASN A 106 4.54 -3.77 8.06
C ASN A 106 5.00 -4.64 6.87
N SER A 107 4.06 -5.14 6.07
CA SER A 107 4.37 -5.81 4.81
C SER A 107 4.93 -4.81 3.78
N PRO A 108 5.69 -5.28 2.77
CA PRO A 108 6.10 -4.45 1.64
C PRO A 108 4.91 -3.69 1.03
N MET A 109 5.10 -2.41 0.71
CA MET A 109 4.09 -1.54 0.10
C MET A 109 4.47 -1.21 -1.33
N SER A 110 3.48 -0.89 -2.18
CA SER A 110 3.71 -0.35 -3.53
C SER A 110 2.71 0.77 -3.89
N CYS A 111 2.88 1.41 -5.05
CA CYS A 111 1.98 2.44 -5.57
C CYS A 111 0.53 1.95 -5.70
N TYR A 112 -0.42 2.82 -5.36
CA TYR A 112 -1.85 2.51 -5.44
C TYR A 112 -2.48 3.16 -6.67
N ALA A 113 -2.68 2.41 -7.75
CA ALA A 113 -3.32 2.88 -9.00
C ALA A 113 -4.72 3.54 -8.85
N GLN A 114 -5.39 3.35 -7.72
CA GLN A 114 -6.72 3.92 -7.45
C GLN A 114 -6.72 5.45 -7.22
N ASN A 115 -5.53 6.05 -7.07
CA ASN A 115 -5.33 7.49 -6.87
C ASN A 115 -5.14 8.27 -8.18
N ASN A 116 -4.90 7.58 -9.30
CA ASN A 116 -4.89 8.13 -10.65
C ASN A 116 -6.32 8.56 -11.05
#